data_AF-A0A2E6W8C8-F1
#
_entry.id   AF-A0A2E6W8C8-F1
#
_cell.length_a   1.000
_cell.length_b   1.000
_cell.length_c   1.000
_cell.angle_alpha   90.00
_cell.angle_beta   90.00
_cell.angle_gamma   90.00
#
_symmetry.space_group_name_H-M   'P 1'
#
loop_
_entity.id
_entity.type
_entity.pdbx_description
1 polymer ?
#
loop_
_entity_poly.entity_id
_entity_poly.type
_entity_poly.pdbx_seq_one_letter_code
_entity_poly.pdbx_strand_id
1 'polypeptide(L)' 'MVALKEGDLVACYLTNTETYEELLSWGIVLQVSESLKDLLVLDNSGNICWFPRKRWTKLREEKNKNFTGHL' A
#
# COMPACT_ATOMS: atom_id res chain seq x y z
N MET A 1 3.99 3.97 13.72
CA MET A 1 3.31 3.57 12.46
C MET A 1 3.53 4.65 11.42
N VAL A 2 3.83 4.29 10.18
CA VAL A 2 4.02 5.27 9.09
C VAL A 2 2.67 5.92 8.75
N ALA A 3 2.65 7.23 8.55
CA ALA A 3 1.46 7.93 8.08
C ALA A 3 1.23 7.64 6.60
N LEU A 4 0.02 7.17 6.25
CA LEU A 4 -0.41 7.03 4.86
C LEU A 4 -1.03 8.34 4.41
N LYS A 5 -0.74 8.74 3.17
CA LYS A 5 -1.27 9.95 2.53
C LYS A 5 -1.66 9.66 1.09
N GLU A 6 -2.39 10.60 0.49
CA GLU A 6 -2.70 10.58 -0.93
C GLU A 6 -1.43 10.43 -1.78
N GLY A 7 -1.52 9.59 -2.82
CA GLY A 7 -0.41 9.23 -3.69
C GLY A 7 0.49 8.10 -3.17
N ASP A 8 0.34 7.66 -1.92
CA ASP A 8 1.13 6.54 -1.42
C ASP A 8 0.72 5.23 -2.11
N LEU A 9 1.71 4.45 -2.55
CA LEU A 9 1.53 3.06 -2.95
C LEU A 9 1.44 2.17 -1.71
N VAL A 10 0.43 1.32 -1.68
CA VAL A 10 0.10 0.49 -0.53
C VAL A 10 -0.20 -0.95 -0.95
N ALA A 11 0.06 -1.89 -0.04
CA ALA A 11 -0.24 -3.31 -0.21
C ALA A 11 -1.03 -3.85 0.98
N CYS A 12 -1.99 -4.72 0.72
CA CYS A 12 -2.76 -5.49 1.68
C CYS A 12 -2.32 -6.95 1.60
N TYR A 13 -1.99 -7.54 2.74
CA TYR A 13 -1.55 -8.93 2.82
C TYR A 13 -2.61 -9.77 3.55
N LEU A 14 -2.81 -11.00 3.09
CA LEU A 14 -3.58 -11.99 3.84
C LEU A 14 -2.67 -12.59 4.90
N THR A 15 -2.96 -12.36 6.17
CA THR A 15 -2.28 -13.00 7.29
C THR A 15 -3.12 -14.17 7.77
N ASN A 16 -2.67 -15.41 7.54
CA ASN A 16 -3.22 -16.57 8.24
C ASN A 16 -2.31 -16.93 9.42
N THR A 17 -2.88 -17.46 10.50
CA THR A 17 -2.31 -17.55 11.87
C THR A 17 -1.02 -18.33 12.02
N GLU A 18 -0.43 -18.88 10.95
CA GLU A 18 0.69 -19.81 11.09
C GLU A 18 1.99 -19.43 10.38
N THR A 19 2.04 -18.78 9.21
CA THR A 19 3.36 -18.32 8.65
C THR A 19 3.33 -17.56 7.32
N TYR A 20 2.20 -17.52 6.60
CA TYR A 20 2.17 -17.01 5.23
C TYR A 20 1.54 -15.62 5.16
N GLU A 21 2.35 -14.64 4.72
CA GLU A 21 1.88 -13.34 4.25
C GLU A 21 1.82 -13.38 2.72
N GLU A 22 0.65 -13.64 2.17
CA GLU A 22 0.44 -13.54 0.72
C GLU A 22 -0.09 -12.15 0.36
N LEU A 23 0.42 -11.58 -0.74
CA LEU A 23 -0.10 -10.32 -1.27
C LEU A 23 -1.53 -10.53 -1.75
N LEU A 24 -2.49 -9.88 -1.10
CA LEU A 24 -3.91 -9.96 -1.46
C LEU A 24 -4.27 -8.90 -2.52
N SER A 25 -3.80 -7.67 -2.32
CA SER A 25 -4.07 -6.55 -3.21
C SER A 25 -3.04 -5.44 -3.01
N TRP A 26 -2.87 -4.58 -4.02
CA TRP A 26 -2.07 -3.37 -3.93
C TRP A 26 -2.76 -2.24 -4.70
N GLY A 27 -2.39 -1.00 -4.42
CA GLY A 27 -3.03 0.14 -5.06
C GLY A 27 -2.42 1.47 -4.65
N ILE A 28 -3.02 2.55 -5.14
CA ILE A 28 -2.67 3.93 -4.79
C ILE A 28 -3.75 4.55 -3.93
N VAL A 29 -3.34 5.24 -2.86
CA VAL A 29 -4.26 6.00 -2.00
C VAL A 29 -4.73 7.24 -2.74
N LEU A 30 -6.03 7.36 -2.94
CA LEU A 30 -6.69 8.54 -3.52
C LEU A 30 -7.12 9.54 -2.45
N GLN A 31 -7.50 9.07 -1.26
CA GLN A 31 -7.97 9.92 -0.16
C GLN A 31 -7.76 9.23 1.19
N VAL A 32 -7.54 10.01 2.25
CA VAL A 32 -7.49 9.53 3.65
C VAL A 32 -8.62 10.17 4.46
N SER A 33 -9.41 9.35 5.14
CA SER A 33 -10.42 9.81 6.11
C SER A 33 -9.84 9.80 7.53
N GLU A 34 -9.54 10.98 8.07
CA GLU A 34 -9.00 11.08 9.43
C GLU A 34 -10.04 10.77 10.53
N SER A 35 -11.33 10.93 10.25
CA SER A 35 -12.41 10.61 11.18
C SER A 35 -12.67 9.09 11.26
N LEU A 36 -12.73 8.42 10.12
CA LEU A 36 -13.03 6.98 10.04
C LEU A 36 -11.78 6.10 10.09
N LYS A 37 -10.60 6.68 9.89
CA LYS A 37 -9.32 5.96 9.72
C LYS A 37 -9.37 4.96 8.56
N ASP A 38 -10.02 5.36 7.48
CA ASP A 38 -10.13 4.61 6.23
C ASP A 38 -9.35 5.30 5.10
N LEU A 39 -9.07 4.54 4.05
CA LEU A 39 -8.38 4.96 2.83
C LEU A 39 -9.27 4.69 1.63
N LEU A 40 -9.42 5.66 0.75
CA LEU A 40 -9.94 5.43 -0.60
C LEU A 40 -8.77 4.97 -1.46
N VAL A 41 -8.86 3.77 -2.04
CA VAL A 41 -7.77 3.17 -2.81
C VAL A 41 -8.29 2.84 -4.21
N LEU A 42 -7.51 3.20 -5.23
CA LEU A 42 -7.60 2.58 -6.56
C LEU A 42 -6.73 1.32 -6.55
N ASP A 43 -7.37 0.16 -6.57
CA ASP A 43 -6.70 -1.13 -6.47
C ASP A 43 -6.19 -1.64 -7.84
N ASN A 44 -5.36 -2.68 -7.79
CA ASN A 44 -4.77 -3.34 -8.95
C ASN A 44 -5.78 -4.12 -9.83
N SER A 45 -7.06 -4.16 -9.43
CA SER A 45 -8.16 -4.70 -10.24
C SER A 45 -8.98 -3.59 -10.92
N GLY A 46 -8.62 -2.32 -10.70
CA GLY A 46 -9.31 -1.16 -11.24
C GLY A 46 -10.51 -0.69 -10.41
N ASN A 47 -10.70 -1.21 -9.19
CA ASN A 47 -11.79 -0.77 -8.32
C ASN A 47 -11.36 0.43 -7.47
N ILE A 48 -12.32 1.32 -7.19
CA ILE A 48 -12.17 2.44 -6.27
C ILE A 48 -13.04 2.16 -5.04
N CYS A 49 -12.41 1.83 -3.92
CA CYS A 49 -13.12 1.40 -2.70
C CYS A 49 -12.48 1.98 -1.43
N TRP A 50 -13.30 2.17 -0.39
CA TRP A 50 -12.84 2.53 0.95
C TRP A 50 -12.41 1.28 1.72
N PHE A 51 -11.25 1.34 2.37
CA PHE A 51 -10.71 0.25 3.18
C PHE A 51 -10.16 0.72 4.53
N PRO A 52 -10.20 -0.14 5.56
CA PRO A 52 -9.58 0.16 6.85
C PRO A 52 -8.07 0.37 6.72
N ARG A 53 -7.57 1.53 7.16
CA ARG A 53 -6.15 1.90 7.10
C ARG A 53 -5.22 0.83 7.70
N LYS A 54 -5.67 0.16 8.76
CA LYS A 54 -4.90 -0.87 9.49
C LYS A 54 -4.50 -2.10 8.65
N ARG A 55 -5.17 -2.33 7.51
CA ARG A 55 -4.90 -3.49 6.64
C ARG A 55 -3.87 -3.20 5.53
N TRP A 56 -3.44 -1.95 5.41
CA TRP A 56 -2.58 -1.50 4.32
C TRP A 56 -1.20 -1.08 4.82
N THR A 57 -0.18 -1.59 4.15
CA THR A 57 1.22 -1.30 4.41
C THR A 57 1.76 -0.42 3.29
N LYS A 58 2.45 0.67 3.64
CA LYS A 58 3.12 1.53 2.66
C LYS A 58 4.25 0.78 1.98
N LEU A 59 4.22 0.72 0.65
CA LEU A 59 5.35 0.23 -0.13
C LEU A 59 6.45 1.30 -0.10
N ARG A 60 7.68 0.89 0.27
CA ARG A 60 8.82 1.79 0.27
C ARG A 60 9.32 1.95 -1.16
N GLU A 61 9.56 3.18 -1.59
CA GLU A 61 10.44 3.42 -2.72
C GLU A 61 11.87 3.09 -2.26
N GLU A 62 12.45 2.01 -2.79
CA GLU A 62 13.90 1.89 -2.74
C GLU A 62 14.48 3.01 -3.61
N LYS A 63 15.22 3.94 -2.99
CA LYS A 63 16.07 4.84 -3.75
C LYS A 63 17.04 3.96 -4.53
N ASN A 64 16.85 3.84 -5.84
CA ASN A 64 17.79 3.22 -6.76
C ASN A 64 19.20 3.70 -6.39
N LYS A 65 20.00 2.83 -5.78
CA LYS A 65 21.43 3.06 -5.59
C LYS A 65 22.04 2.96 -6.98
N ASN A 66 22.26 4.11 -7.61
CA ASN A 66 23.08 4.36 -8.78
C ASN A 66 23.55 3.09 -9.52
N PHE A 67 22.82 2.69 -10.56
CA PHE A 67 23.40 1.86 -11.61
C PHE A 67 24.50 2.68 -12.30
N THR A 68 25.73 2.64 -11.79
CA THR A 68 26.92 3.04 -12.53
C THR A 68 27.24 1.90 -13.50
N GLY A 69 26.50 1.87 -14.61
CA GLY A 69 26.87 1.06 -15.75
C GLY A 69 28.14 1.65 -16.38
N HIS A 70 29.24 0.92 -16.27
CA HIS A 70 30.35 1.08 -17.20
C HIS A 70 30.03 0.22 -18.43
N LEU A 71 29.74 0.91 -19.54
CA LEU A 71 29.82 0.38 -20.90
C LEU A 71 31.30 0.18 -21.28
#